data_AF-A0A496XMD2-F1
#
_entry.id   AF-A0A496XMD2-F1
#
_cell.length_a   1.000
_cell.length_b   1.000
_cell.length_c   1.000
_cell.angle_alpha   90.00
_cell.angle_beta   90.00
_cell.angle_gamma   90.00
#
_symmetry.space_group_name_H-M   'P 1'
#
loop_
_entity.id
_entity.type
_entity.pdbx_description
1 polymer ?
#
loop_
_entity_poly.entity_id
_entity_poly.type
_entity_poly.pdbx_seq_one_letter_code
_entity_poly.pdbx_strand_id
1 'polypeptide(L)'
;MNDFSMGYFHSNEKGYLRKFSLDEGTVEEVILDLENLENPDLAAAYISSEVSSEDILTSLKLENEIYPIGKDSLTLEEFQNLGQDEAWERTKKLVESWSLRNNLKLVENFHPEITELRELIHKNWTSFIESFWSLLRSTLGSRELTIIFSDLDDNKKLKIVKKKAFGSRTPEFSDLEEVDKSILERYGKFQVKDHCFPHIDLEKGEIVGLGKIANCKVIWMAKVYGITPLQKSLLMGIFKALN
;
A
#
# COMPACT_ATOMS: atom_id res chain seq x y z
N MET A 1 -3.26 4.60 -16.88
CA MET A 1 -4.12 4.89 -15.71
C MET A 1 -4.81 3.60 -15.33
N ASN A 2 -5.12 3.39 -14.04
CA ASN A 2 -5.91 2.24 -13.57
C ASN A 2 -7.20 2.78 -12.93
N ASP A 3 -8.23 1.94 -12.89
CA ASP A 3 -9.47 2.24 -12.15
C ASP A 3 -9.14 2.67 -10.74
N PHE A 4 -9.88 3.62 -10.17
CA PHE A 4 -9.64 4.12 -8.82
C PHE A 4 -10.91 4.60 -8.15
N SER A 5 -10.86 4.77 -6.84
CA SER A 5 -12.00 5.16 -6.04
C SER A 5 -11.64 6.32 -5.10
N MET A 6 -12.54 7.29 -5.01
CA MET A 6 -12.37 8.46 -4.16
C MET A 6 -13.54 8.55 -3.19
N GLY A 7 -13.23 8.62 -1.90
CA GLY A 7 -14.21 8.82 -0.83
C GLY A 7 -14.36 10.28 -0.45
N TYR A 8 -15.55 10.65 0.00
CA TYR A 8 -15.85 11.98 0.51
C TYR A 8 -16.78 11.89 1.72
N PHE A 9 -16.29 12.32 2.87
CA PHE A 9 -17.02 12.32 4.13
C PHE A 9 -17.52 13.73 4.43
N HIS A 10 -18.84 13.92 4.35
CA HIS A 10 -19.51 15.20 4.55
C HIS A 10 -20.37 15.23 5.82
N SER A 11 -20.40 14.14 6.58
CA SER A 11 -21.10 14.03 7.86
C SER A 11 -20.37 13.03 8.76
N ASN A 12 -20.74 13.00 10.05
CA ASN A 12 -20.15 12.06 11.01
C ASN A 12 -20.64 10.61 10.85
N GLU A 13 -21.68 10.39 10.04
CA GLU A 13 -22.36 9.09 9.89
C GLU A 13 -22.26 8.54 8.46
N LYS A 14 -22.22 9.42 7.45
CA LYS A 14 -22.24 9.03 6.03
C LYS A 14 -21.15 9.70 5.20
N GLY A 15 -20.63 8.94 4.24
CA GLY A 15 -19.77 9.39 3.16
C GLY A 15 -20.24 8.87 1.81
N TYR A 16 -19.62 9.37 0.75
CA TYR A 16 -19.81 8.92 -0.61
C TYR A 16 -18.51 8.33 -1.15
N LEU A 17 -18.59 7.24 -1.89
CA LEU A 17 -17.49 6.65 -2.64
C LEU A 17 -17.83 6.73 -4.11
N ARG A 18 -16.98 7.40 -4.89
CA ARG A 18 -17.08 7.40 -6.36
C ARG A 18 -16.01 6.47 -6.91
N LYS A 19 -16.40 5.47 -7.69
CA LYS A 19 -15.50 4.58 -8.42
C LYS A 19 -15.44 5.04 -9.87
N PHE A 20 -14.23 5.24 -10.37
CA PHE A 20 -13.96 5.67 -11.73
C PHE A 20 -13.36 4.48 -12.49
N SER A 21 -14.11 3.94 -13.46
CA SER A 21 -13.59 2.93 -14.38
C SER A 21 -13.11 3.57 -15.69
N LEU A 22 -11.92 3.18 -16.14
CA LEU A 22 -11.34 3.68 -17.40
C LEU A 22 -11.94 3.02 -18.64
N ASP A 23 -12.40 1.78 -18.52
CA ASP A 23 -12.87 1.02 -19.68
C ASP A 23 -14.28 1.42 -20.12
N GLU A 24 -15.10 1.93 -19.20
CA GLU A 24 -16.51 2.24 -19.46
C GLU A 24 -16.85 3.73 -19.34
N GLY A 25 -15.96 4.56 -18.77
CA GLY A 25 -16.26 5.95 -18.43
C GLY A 25 -17.40 6.09 -17.42
N THR A 26 -17.72 5.00 -16.72
CA THR A 26 -18.79 4.92 -15.73
C THR A 26 -18.25 5.41 -14.38
N VAL A 27 -19.05 6.26 -13.73
CA VAL A 27 -18.85 6.62 -12.34
C VAL A 27 -19.94 5.91 -11.54
N GLU A 28 -19.53 4.97 -10.70
CA GLU A 28 -20.44 4.38 -9.71
C GLU A 28 -20.34 5.16 -8.40
N GLU A 29 -21.49 5.52 -7.83
CA GLU A 29 -21.54 6.14 -6.51
C GLU A 29 -22.12 5.16 -5.49
N VAL A 30 -21.39 4.97 -4.39
CA VAL A 30 -21.78 4.12 -3.27
C VAL A 30 -21.80 4.96 -2.00
N ILE A 31 -22.89 4.90 -1.25
CA ILE A 31 -22.97 5.55 0.06
C ILE A 31 -22.26 4.66 1.08
N LEU A 32 -21.29 5.24 1.78
CA LEU A 32 -20.55 4.61 2.87
C LEU A 32 -21.18 5.01 4.20
N ASP A 33 -21.46 4.03 5.06
CA ASP A 33 -21.85 4.24 6.44
C ASP A 33 -20.59 4.14 7.32
N LEU A 34 -20.27 5.19 8.07
CA LEU A 34 -19.04 5.23 8.88
C LEU A 34 -19.08 4.22 10.04
N GLU A 35 -20.26 3.80 10.51
CA GLU A 35 -20.37 2.80 11.59
C GLU A 35 -20.05 1.38 11.10
N ASN A 36 -20.20 1.10 9.80
CA ASN A 36 -20.02 -0.21 9.20
C ASN A 36 -19.19 -0.15 7.90
N LEU A 37 -17.98 0.43 7.99
CA LEU A 37 -17.00 0.43 6.90
C LEU A 37 -16.39 -0.96 6.70
N GLU A 38 -17.16 -1.89 6.12
CA GLU A 38 -16.66 -3.18 5.67
C GLU A 38 -15.78 -3.01 4.43
N ASN A 39 -14.48 -2.78 4.68
CA ASN A 39 -13.41 -2.81 3.68
C ASN A 39 -13.72 -2.01 2.39
N PRO A 40 -13.92 -0.69 2.48
CA PRO A 40 -14.14 0.11 1.28
C PRO A 40 -12.91 -0.01 0.39
N ASP A 41 -13.11 -0.40 -0.87
CA ASP A 41 -12.07 -0.25 -1.89
C ASP A 41 -11.86 1.25 -2.09
N LEU A 42 -10.96 1.84 -1.29
CA LEU A 42 -10.73 3.26 -1.17
C LEU A 42 -9.29 3.56 -1.59
N ALA A 43 -9.12 4.32 -2.67
CA ALA A 43 -7.80 4.77 -3.08
C ALA A 43 -7.36 6.03 -2.30
N ALA A 44 -8.30 6.92 -2.00
CA ALA A 44 -8.13 8.13 -1.22
C ALA A 44 -9.48 8.61 -0.67
N ALA A 45 -9.50 9.32 0.46
CA ALA A 45 -10.69 10.01 0.95
C ALA A 45 -10.43 11.44 1.41
N TYR A 46 -11.46 12.27 1.25
CA TYR A 46 -11.47 13.64 1.76
C TYR A 46 -12.56 13.84 2.80
N ILE A 47 -12.26 14.65 3.80
CA ILE A 47 -13.20 15.13 4.80
C ILE A 47 -13.55 16.57 4.42
N SER A 48 -14.86 16.84 4.37
CA SER A 48 -15.38 18.19 4.15
C SER A 48 -14.83 19.16 5.20
N SER A 49 -14.47 20.37 4.76
CA SER A 49 -14.10 21.47 5.67
C SER A 49 -15.25 21.93 6.57
N GLU A 50 -16.50 21.59 6.23
CA GLU A 50 -17.69 21.97 6.99
C GLU A 50 -17.92 21.11 8.23
N VAL A 51 -17.24 19.97 8.33
CA VAL A 51 -17.39 19.03 9.44
C VAL A 51 -16.20 19.07 10.38
N SER A 52 -16.47 18.92 11.68
CA SER A 52 -15.45 18.73 12.71
C SER A 52 -14.59 17.52 12.35
N SER A 53 -13.40 17.80 11.83
CA SER A 53 -12.52 16.73 11.35
C SER A 53 -11.94 15.90 12.49
N GLU A 54 -11.95 16.40 13.73
CA GLU A 54 -11.48 15.65 14.89
C GLU A 54 -12.40 14.48 15.23
N ASP A 55 -13.71 14.66 15.08
CA ASP A 55 -14.70 13.61 15.35
C ASP A 55 -14.63 12.52 14.27
N ILE A 56 -14.62 12.91 13.00
CA ILE A 56 -14.49 11.96 11.87
C ILE A 56 -13.14 11.24 11.91
N LEU A 57 -12.03 11.95 12.15
CA LEU A 57 -10.72 11.31 12.24
C LEU A 57 -10.63 10.38 13.44
N THR A 58 -11.41 10.61 14.50
CA THR A 58 -11.49 9.69 15.64
C THR A 58 -12.21 8.40 15.26
N SER A 59 -13.31 8.50 14.52
CA SER A 59 -14.02 7.33 13.97
C SER A 59 -13.21 6.58 12.91
N LEU A 60 -12.40 7.30 12.12
CA LEU A 60 -11.60 6.76 11.02
C LEU A 60 -10.11 6.57 11.38
N LYS A 61 -9.75 6.44 12.66
CA LYS A 61 -8.33 6.34 13.06
C LYS A 61 -7.61 5.19 12.36
N LEU A 62 -8.23 4.00 12.38
CA LEU A 62 -7.67 2.80 11.76
C LEU A 62 -7.58 2.97 10.24
N GLU A 63 -8.59 3.54 9.62
CA GLU A 63 -8.66 3.79 8.18
C GLU A 63 -7.62 4.82 7.74
N ASN A 64 -7.33 5.85 8.54
CA ASN A 64 -6.32 6.87 8.23
C ASN A 64 -4.88 6.34 8.32
N GLU A 65 -4.65 5.27 9.08
CA GLU A 65 -3.37 4.55 9.09
C GLU A 65 -3.18 3.69 7.86
N ILE A 66 -4.28 3.22 7.23
CA ILE A 66 -4.24 2.29 6.10
C ILE A 66 -4.42 3.00 4.75
N TYR A 67 -5.24 4.05 4.73
CA TYR A 67 -5.66 4.79 3.56
C TYR A 67 -5.29 6.28 3.66
N PRO A 68 -4.99 6.94 2.52
CA PRO A 68 -4.83 8.38 2.47
C PRO A 68 -6.14 9.11 2.77
N ILE A 69 -6.25 9.70 3.96
CA ILE A 69 -7.37 10.56 4.33
C ILE A 69 -6.86 12.00 4.54
N GLY A 70 -7.50 12.95 3.88
CA GLY A 70 -7.15 14.37 3.91
C GLY A 70 -8.36 15.27 4.14
N LYS A 71 -8.12 16.57 4.26
CA LYS A 71 -9.17 17.58 4.17
C LYS A 71 -9.16 18.19 2.78
N ASP A 72 -10.33 18.46 2.23
CA ASP A 72 -10.49 19.31 1.05
C ASP A 72 -11.49 20.42 1.34
N SER A 73 -11.43 21.48 0.55
CA SER A 73 -12.41 22.57 0.57
C SER A 73 -13.58 22.33 -0.38
N LEU A 74 -13.67 21.14 -0.97
CA LEU A 74 -14.77 20.77 -1.87
C LEU A 74 -16.09 20.73 -1.10
N THR A 75 -17.15 21.18 -1.74
CA THR A 75 -18.52 20.90 -1.33
C THR A 75 -18.99 19.54 -1.85
N LEU A 76 -20.12 19.03 -1.33
CA LEU A 76 -20.69 17.77 -1.82
C LEU A 76 -21.06 17.84 -3.31
N GLU A 77 -21.64 18.96 -3.75
CA GLU A 77 -22.02 19.15 -5.16
C GLU A 77 -20.79 19.19 -6.07
N GLU A 78 -19.71 19.84 -5.66
CA GLU A 78 -18.45 19.85 -6.41
C GLU A 78 -17.85 18.44 -6.47
N PHE A 79 -17.88 17.68 -5.37
CA PHE A 79 -17.39 16.31 -5.33
C PHE A 79 -18.15 15.38 -6.29
N GLN A 80 -19.48 15.49 -6.36
CA GLN A 80 -20.32 14.71 -7.28
C GLN A 80 -20.12 15.12 -8.74
N ASN A 81 -19.73 16.36 -9.01
CA ASN A 81 -19.47 16.86 -10.35
C ASN A 81 -18.01 16.71 -10.80
N LEU A 82 -17.10 16.21 -9.93
CA LEU A 82 -15.70 15.98 -10.30
C LEU A 82 -15.60 15.07 -11.52
N GLY A 83 -14.88 15.55 -12.54
CA GLY A 83 -14.43 14.73 -13.66
C GLY A 83 -13.32 13.75 -13.26
N GLN A 84 -13.13 12.71 -14.06
CA GLN A 84 -12.15 11.66 -13.80
C GLN A 84 -10.71 12.20 -13.67
N ASP A 85 -10.30 13.11 -14.57
CA ASP A 85 -8.95 13.66 -14.56
C ASP A 85 -8.67 14.49 -13.29
N GLU A 86 -9.64 15.32 -12.88
CA GLU A 86 -9.51 16.13 -11.68
C GLU A 86 -9.50 15.27 -10.41
N ALA A 87 -10.38 14.27 -10.34
CA ALA A 87 -10.41 13.30 -9.25
C ALA A 87 -9.09 12.51 -9.14
N TRP A 88 -8.49 12.16 -10.29
CA TRP A 88 -7.20 11.49 -10.34
C TRP A 88 -6.06 12.37 -9.83
N GLU A 89 -5.97 13.62 -10.29
CA GLU A 89 -4.94 14.56 -9.83
C GLU A 89 -5.04 14.83 -8.33
N ARG A 90 -6.26 15.01 -7.81
CA ARG A 90 -6.51 15.18 -6.37
C ARG A 90 -6.09 13.93 -5.61
N THR A 91 -6.55 12.76 -6.03
CA THR A 91 -6.17 11.47 -5.42
C THR A 91 -4.66 11.31 -5.35
N LYS A 92 -3.95 11.56 -6.46
CA LYS A 92 -2.49 11.47 -6.53
C LYS A 92 -1.81 12.41 -5.52
N LYS A 93 -2.22 13.68 -5.47
CA LYS A 93 -1.65 14.66 -4.52
C LYS A 93 -1.83 14.24 -3.07
N LEU A 94 -3.01 13.70 -2.72
CA LEU A 94 -3.26 13.23 -1.36
C LEU A 94 -2.41 11.99 -1.02
N VAL A 95 -2.33 11.02 -1.93
CA VAL A 95 -1.47 9.83 -1.75
C VAL A 95 -0.01 10.23 -1.58
N GLU A 96 0.49 11.16 -2.40
CA GLU A 96 1.86 11.69 -2.30
C GLU A 96 2.10 12.34 -0.93
N SER A 97 1.18 13.21 -0.47
CA SER A 97 1.28 13.84 0.85
C SER A 97 1.22 12.82 2.00
N TRP A 98 0.37 11.81 1.90
CA TRP A 98 0.24 10.77 2.92
C TRP A 98 1.50 9.89 2.97
N SER A 99 1.99 9.45 1.82
CA SER A 99 3.23 8.68 1.73
C SER A 99 4.43 9.46 2.26
N LEU A 100 4.53 10.77 1.97
CA LEU A 100 5.59 11.62 2.50
C LEU A 100 5.56 11.68 4.02
N ARG A 101 4.38 11.89 4.62
CA ARG A 101 4.23 11.89 6.08
C ARG A 101 4.63 10.55 6.71
N ASN A 102 4.25 9.43 6.10
CA ASN A 102 4.65 8.10 6.58
C ASN A 102 6.16 7.88 6.43
N ASN A 103 6.74 8.31 5.32
CA ASN A 103 8.18 8.26 5.09
C ASN A 103 8.96 9.10 6.10
N LEU A 104 8.47 10.29 6.46
CA LEU A 104 9.08 11.12 7.51
C LEU A 104 8.96 10.47 8.89
N LYS A 105 7.80 9.94 9.26
CA LYS A 105 7.62 9.15 10.50
C LYS A 105 8.58 7.96 10.54
N LEU A 106 8.77 7.27 9.41
CA LEU A 106 9.72 6.17 9.32
C LEU A 106 11.16 6.65 9.48
N VAL A 107 11.55 7.81 8.92
CA VAL A 107 12.90 8.36 9.15
C VAL A 107 13.12 8.62 10.63
N GLU A 108 12.14 9.22 11.32
CA GLU A 108 12.21 9.51 12.76
C GLU A 108 12.27 8.22 13.60
N ASN A 109 11.52 7.20 13.21
CA ASN A 109 11.40 5.93 13.93
C ASN A 109 12.19 4.79 13.28
N PHE A 110 13.18 5.09 12.43
CA PHE A 110 13.82 4.08 11.60
C PHE A 110 14.46 2.96 12.43
N HIS A 111 15.19 3.35 13.48
CA HIS A 111 15.87 2.40 14.36
C HIS A 111 14.89 1.47 15.11
N PRO A 112 13.88 1.98 15.85
CA PRO A 112 12.95 1.10 16.56
C PRO A 112 12.16 0.19 15.61
N GLU A 113 11.64 0.73 14.50
CA GLU A 113 10.87 -0.05 13.49
C GLU A 113 11.69 -1.21 12.92
N ILE A 114 12.95 -0.95 12.52
CA ILE A 114 13.83 -1.99 11.99
C ILE A 114 14.23 -3.01 13.06
N THR A 115 14.41 -2.57 14.31
CA THR A 115 14.75 -3.46 15.42
C THR A 115 13.61 -4.43 15.68
N GLU A 116 12.38 -3.94 15.73
CA GLU A 116 11.19 -4.77 15.90
C GLU A 116 11.03 -5.79 14.75
N LEU A 117 11.18 -5.33 13.50
CA LEU A 117 11.15 -6.23 12.34
C LEU A 117 12.21 -7.33 12.42
N ARG A 118 13.44 -7.00 12.85
CA ARG A 118 14.50 -8.00 13.05
C ARG A 118 14.15 -9.02 14.13
N GLU A 119 13.53 -8.59 15.22
CA GLU A 119 13.06 -9.52 16.24
C GLU A 119 11.98 -10.47 15.70
N LEU A 120 11.05 -9.96 14.90
CA LEU A 120 9.99 -10.75 14.28
C LEU A 120 10.55 -11.82 13.33
N ILE A 121 11.60 -11.51 12.56
CA ILE A 121 12.28 -12.51 11.69
C ILE A 121 12.64 -13.78 12.46
N HIS A 122 13.11 -13.64 13.71
CA HIS A 122 13.54 -14.77 14.53
C HIS A 122 12.41 -15.42 15.34
N LYS A 123 11.38 -14.65 15.70
CA LYS A 123 10.26 -15.11 16.55
C LYS A 123 9.12 -15.71 15.73
N ASN A 124 8.64 -14.98 14.72
CA ASN A 124 7.48 -15.35 13.91
C ASN A 124 7.59 -14.73 12.51
N TRP A 125 7.93 -15.58 11.53
CA TRP A 125 8.13 -15.17 10.15
C TRP A 125 6.84 -14.63 9.50
N THR A 126 5.68 -15.18 9.81
CA THR A 126 4.39 -14.69 9.29
C THR A 126 4.14 -13.26 9.77
N SER A 127 4.27 -13.01 11.08
CA SER A 127 4.11 -11.65 11.63
C SER A 127 5.15 -10.68 11.10
N PHE A 128 6.39 -11.14 10.85
CA PHE A 128 7.38 -10.33 10.15
C PHE A 128 6.88 -9.91 8.76
N ILE A 129 6.36 -10.84 7.95
CA ILE A 129 5.86 -10.52 6.61
C ILE A 129 4.67 -9.56 6.68
N GLU A 130 3.77 -9.70 7.66
CA GLU A 130 2.63 -8.79 7.85
C GLU A 130 3.08 -7.35 8.15
N SER A 131 3.99 -7.20 9.12
CA SER A 131 4.53 -5.89 9.49
C SER A 131 5.37 -5.29 8.35
N PHE A 132 6.19 -6.11 7.69
CA PHE A 132 7.00 -5.68 6.55
C PHE A 132 6.13 -5.25 5.36
N TRP A 133 5.05 -5.98 5.08
CA TRP A 133 4.07 -5.63 4.05
C TRP A 133 3.41 -4.28 4.33
N SER A 134 2.98 -4.06 5.57
CA SER A 134 2.36 -2.80 6.01
C SER A 134 3.33 -1.62 5.91
N LEU A 135 4.60 -1.83 6.30
CA LEU A 135 5.66 -0.84 6.15
C LEU A 135 5.91 -0.48 4.68
N LEU A 136 6.05 -1.49 3.81
CA LEU A 136 6.27 -1.26 2.38
C LEU A 136 5.09 -0.51 1.74
N ARG A 137 3.86 -0.91 2.05
CA ARG A 137 2.66 -0.27 1.53
C ARG A 137 2.60 1.20 1.89
N SER A 138 2.77 1.51 3.18
CA SER A 138 2.70 2.88 3.69
C SER A 138 3.83 3.77 3.17
N THR A 139 5.04 3.19 3.02
CA THR A 139 6.21 3.87 2.43
C THR A 139 5.93 4.24 0.97
N LEU A 140 5.38 3.30 0.20
CA LEU A 140 5.14 3.47 -1.24
C LEU A 140 3.88 4.28 -1.56
N GLY A 141 2.89 4.33 -0.66
CA GLY A 141 1.55 4.81 -1.02
C GLY A 141 0.88 3.87 -2.01
N SER A 142 1.13 2.56 -1.90
CA SER A 142 0.62 1.58 -2.87
C SER A 142 -0.82 1.19 -2.56
N ARG A 143 -1.66 1.06 -3.60
CA ARG A 143 -3.04 0.57 -3.44
C ARG A 143 -3.10 -0.94 -3.27
N GLU A 144 -2.22 -1.66 -3.95
CA GLU A 144 -2.06 -3.10 -3.86
C GLU A 144 -0.58 -3.43 -3.72
N LEU A 145 -0.30 -4.44 -2.91
CA LEU A 145 1.05 -4.94 -2.71
C LEU A 145 1.01 -6.46 -2.66
N THR A 146 1.85 -7.09 -3.46
CA THR A 146 2.11 -8.53 -3.43
C THR A 146 3.56 -8.76 -3.10
N ILE A 147 3.85 -9.65 -2.15
CA ILE A 147 5.19 -10.07 -1.76
C ILE A 147 5.27 -11.58 -1.94
N ILE A 148 6.17 -12.03 -2.79
CA ILE A 148 6.53 -13.43 -2.97
C ILE A 148 7.83 -13.67 -2.20
N PHE A 149 7.80 -14.62 -1.27
CA PHE A 149 8.94 -14.91 -0.39
C PHE A 149 9.15 -16.42 -0.23
N SER A 150 10.35 -16.75 0.25
CA SER A 150 10.71 -18.11 0.67
C SER A 150 10.44 -18.24 2.16
N ASP A 151 9.54 -19.15 2.53
CA ASP A 151 9.20 -19.52 3.90
C ASP A 151 10.14 -20.62 4.43
N LEU A 152 10.20 -20.75 5.75
CA LEU A 152 10.95 -21.79 6.46
C LEU A 152 10.05 -23.01 6.70
N ASP A 153 10.61 -24.22 6.54
CA ASP A 153 9.91 -25.48 6.87
C ASP A 153 9.79 -25.65 8.41
N ASP A 154 8.79 -26.41 8.88
CA ASP A 154 8.41 -26.66 10.29
C ASP A 154 9.58 -27.17 11.15
N ASN A 155 10.61 -27.74 10.51
CA ASN A 155 11.83 -28.22 11.16
C ASN A 155 12.95 -27.17 11.31
N LYS A 156 12.69 -25.88 11.05
CA LYS A 156 13.70 -24.80 11.02
C LYS A 156 14.90 -25.08 10.11
N LYS A 157 14.77 -26.03 9.19
CA LYS A 157 15.75 -26.32 8.12
C LYS A 157 15.25 -25.60 6.87
N LEU A 158 16.16 -24.92 6.17
CA LEU A 158 15.87 -24.18 4.93
C LEU A 158 15.39 -25.11 3.81
N LYS A 159 14.10 -25.47 3.83
CA LYS A 159 13.36 -25.91 2.66
C LYS A 159 12.52 -24.72 2.23
N ILE A 160 12.88 -24.16 1.08
CA ILE A 160 12.28 -22.96 0.49
C ILE A 160 10.87 -23.31 0.01
N VAL A 161 9.88 -23.25 0.89
CA VAL A 161 8.47 -23.24 0.46
C VAL A 161 8.17 -21.82 0.01
N LYS A 162 7.74 -21.62 -1.22
CA LYS A 162 7.45 -20.27 -1.70
C LYS A 162 5.98 -19.95 -1.44
N LYS A 163 5.73 -18.80 -0.82
CA LYS A 163 4.39 -18.29 -0.53
C LYS A 163 4.23 -16.87 -1.07
N LYS A 164 2.99 -16.42 -1.19
CA LYS A 164 2.67 -15.02 -1.47
C LYS A 164 1.85 -14.42 -0.32
N ALA A 165 2.16 -13.17 0.00
CA ALA A 165 1.34 -12.26 0.79
C ALA A 165 0.82 -11.17 -0.13
N PHE A 166 -0.49 -11.03 -0.30
CA PHE A 166 -1.09 -10.11 -1.26
C PHE A 166 -2.31 -9.41 -0.66
N GLY A 167 -2.65 -8.21 -1.13
CA GLY A 167 -3.87 -7.54 -0.70
C GLY A 167 -3.87 -6.03 -0.96
N SER A 168 -4.96 -5.39 -0.54
CA SER A 168 -5.19 -3.95 -0.63
C SER A 168 -5.46 -3.28 0.71
N ARG A 169 -5.73 -4.03 1.79
CA ARG A 169 -5.91 -3.49 3.16
C ARG A 169 -4.97 -4.19 4.13
N THR A 170 -5.10 -5.52 4.19
CA THR A 170 -4.27 -6.43 4.97
C THR A 170 -3.70 -7.50 4.05
N PRO A 171 -2.55 -8.09 4.38
CA PRO A 171 -2.00 -9.19 3.59
C PRO A 171 -2.79 -10.49 3.83
N GLU A 172 -3.17 -11.14 2.75
CA GLU A 172 -3.66 -12.51 2.71
C GLU A 172 -2.55 -13.45 2.25
N PHE A 173 -2.46 -14.62 2.88
CA PHE A 173 -1.42 -15.61 2.60
C PHE A 173 -1.98 -16.75 1.75
N SER A 174 -1.26 -17.09 0.68
CA SER A 174 -1.61 -18.23 -0.17
C SER A 174 -0.39 -18.85 -0.83
N ASP A 175 -0.59 -20.03 -1.39
CA ASP A 175 0.39 -20.68 -2.26
C ASP A 175 0.51 -19.97 -3.61
N LEU A 176 1.59 -20.26 -4.33
CA LEU A 176 1.84 -19.65 -5.63
C LEU A 176 0.94 -20.21 -6.73
N GLU A 177 0.35 -19.32 -7.50
CA GLU A 177 -0.35 -19.64 -8.73
C GLU A 177 0.59 -19.61 -9.94
N GLU A 178 0.08 -19.96 -11.12
CA GLU A 178 0.87 -19.97 -12.37
C GLU A 178 1.45 -18.59 -12.70
N VAL A 179 0.71 -17.52 -12.46
CA VAL A 179 1.18 -16.15 -12.67
C VAL A 179 2.38 -15.85 -11.77
N ASP A 180 2.31 -16.22 -10.49
CA ASP A 180 3.39 -16.02 -9.52
C ASP A 180 4.66 -16.83 -9.88
N LYS A 181 4.48 -18.06 -10.40
CA LYS A 181 5.58 -18.88 -10.90
C LYS A 181 6.26 -18.21 -12.09
N SER A 182 5.49 -17.65 -13.03
CA SER A 182 6.06 -16.94 -14.19
C SER A 182 6.89 -15.71 -13.77
N ILE A 183 6.44 -14.98 -12.74
CA ILE A 183 7.15 -13.85 -12.14
C ILE A 183 8.46 -14.32 -11.53
N LEU A 184 8.45 -15.45 -10.81
CA LEU A 184 9.66 -16.04 -10.25
C LEU A 184 10.64 -16.53 -11.31
N GLU A 185 10.17 -17.07 -12.43
CA GLU A 185 11.04 -17.47 -13.54
C GLU A 185 11.71 -16.26 -14.21
N ARG A 186 10.94 -15.17 -14.36
CA ARG A 186 11.40 -13.92 -14.96
C ARG A 186 12.38 -13.18 -14.07
N TYR A 187 12.08 -13.06 -12.78
CA TYR A 187 12.83 -12.20 -11.85
C TYR A 187 13.70 -12.96 -10.84
N GLY A 188 13.47 -14.26 -10.61
CA GLY A 188 14.25 -15.06 -9.65
C GLY A 188 15.70 -15.33 -10.06
N LYS A 189 15.99 -15.16 -11.37
CA LYS A 189 17.34 -15.29 -11.94
C LYS A 189 18.26 -14.11 -11.61
N PHE A 190 17.70 -12.98 -11.20
CA PHE A 190 18.51 -11.82 -10.82
C PHE A 190 19.27 -12.12 -9.52
N GLN A 191 20.59 -11.91 -9.56
CA GLN A 191 21.39 -11.89 -8.34
C GLN A 191 21.29 -10.50 -7.74
N VAL A 192 20.64 -10.42 -6.58
CA VAL A 192 20.48 -9.17 -5.84
C VAL A 192 21.38 -9.24 -4.62
N LYS A 193 22.33 -8.30 -4.52
CA LYS A 193 23.18 -8.17 -3.33
C LYS A 193 22.37 -7.62 -2.14
N ASP A 194 21.62 -6.55 -2.38
CA ASP A 194 20.82 -5.86 -1.37
C ASP A 194 19.37 -5.69 -1.82
N HIS A 195 19.07 -4.63 -2.58
CA HIS A 195 17.76 -4.33 -3.15
C HIS A 195 17.89 -3.62 -4.50
N CYS A 196 16.97 -3.88 -5.44
CA CYS A 196 16.89 -3.17 -6.70
C CYS A 196 15.47 -3.17 -7.28
N PHE A 197 15.23 -2.27 -8.22
CA PHE A 197 13.98 -2.18 -8.98
C PHE A 197 14.22 -2.68 -10.42
N PRO A 198 14.05 -3.98 -10.72
CA PRO A 198 14.23 -4.48 -12.09
C PRO A 198 13.20 -3.92 -13.08
N HIS A 199 12.04 -3.45 -12.59
CA HIS A 199 10.98 -2.95 -13.44
C HIS A 199 10.20 -1.82 -12.76
N ILE A 200 10.01 -0.74 -13.50
CA ILE A 200 9.21 0.42 -13.12
C ILE A 200 8.43 0.82 -14.39
N ASP A 201 7.11 0.70 -14.35
CA ASP A 201 6.17 1.18 -15.37
C ASP A 201 5.20 2.15 -14.71
N LEU A 202 5.53 3.44 -14.74
CA LEU A 202 4.72 4.48 -14.09
C LEU A 202 3.44 4.80 -14.86
N GLU A 203 3.35 4.46 -16.14
CA GLU A 203 2.13 4.67 -16.94
C GLU A 203 1.02 3.71 -16.51
N LYS A 204 1.42 2.47 -16.16
CA LYS A 204 0.56 1.45 -15.55
C LYS A 204 0.52 1.49 -14.02
N GLY A 205 1.36 2.33 -13.42
CA GLY A 205 1.51 2.43 -11.98
C GLY A 205 2.06 1.16 -11.35
N GLU A 206 2.90 0.40 -12.05
CA GLU A 206 3.44 -0.88 -11.59
C GLU A 206 4.93 -0.75 -11.26
N ILE A 207 5.32 -1.26 -10.09
CA ILE A 207 6.72 -1.39 -9.70
C ILE A 207 6.98 -2.80 -9.24
N VAL A 208 8.09 -3.37 -9.71
CA VAL A 208 8.65 -4.63 -9.19
C VAL A 208 9.95 -4.31 -8.48
N GLY A 209 10.07 -4.78 -7.24
CA GLY A 209 11.30 -4.74 -6.47
C GLY A 209 11.79 -6.13 -6.13
N LEU A 210 13.12 -6.27 -6.07
CA LEU A 210 13.79 -7.49 -5.64
C LEU A 210 14.72 -7.14 -4.49
N GLY A 211 14.73 -7.98 -3.48
CA GLY A 211 15.64 -7.81 -2.35
C GLY A 211 15.96 -9.12 -1.66
N LYS A 212 16.80 -9.00 -0.64
CA LYS A 212 17.22 -10.10 0.22
C LYS A 212 16.99 -9.71 1.68
N ILE A 213 16.35 -10.60 2.43
CA ILE A 213 16.06 -10.42 3.86
C ILE A 213 16.46 -11.71 4.57
N ALA A 214 17.35 -11.64 5.56
CA ALA A 214 17.81 -12.81 6.34
C ALA A 214 18.20 -14.04 5.46
N ASN A 215 18.84 -13.80 4.32
CA ASN A 215 19.16 -14.81 3.30
C ASN A 215 18.03 -15.37 2.43
N CYS A 216 16.78 -14.95 2.65
CA CYS A 216 15.66 -15.25 1.77
C CYS A 216 15.57 -14.22 0.63
N LYS A 217 15.37 -14.69 -0.59
CA LYS A 217 15.02 -13.82 -1.73
C LYS A 217 13.57 -13.39 -1.58
N VAL A 218 13.32 -12.11 -1.76
CA VAL A 218 11.99 -11.52 -1.72
C VAL A 218 11.75 -10.75 -3.01
N ILE A 219 10.62 -11.03 -3.65
CA ILE A 219 10.12 -10.29 -4.80
C ILE A 219 8.86 -9.58 -4.34
N TRP A 220 8.73 -8.30 -4.66
CA TRP A 220 7.51 -7.57 -4.35
C TRP A 220 7.05 -6.76 -5.54
N MET A 221 5.74 -6.58 -5.64
CA MET A 221 5.05 -5.90 -6.74
C MET A 221 4.02 -4.97 -6.14
N ALA A 222 4.04 -3.71 -6.55
CA ALA A 222 3.17 -2.69 -6.00
C ALA A 222 2.48 -1.89 -7.10
N LYS A 223 1.21 -1.57 -6.86
CA LYS A 223 0.44 -0.59 -7.65
C LYS A 223 0.57 0.78 -7.00
N VAL A 224 1.28 1.71 -7.63
CA VAL A 224 1.65 3.02 -7.09
C VAL A 224 1.33 4.16 -8.06
N TYR A 225 1.25 5.38 -7.51
CA TYR A 225 1.06 6.62 -8.28
C TYR A 225 2.37 7.27 -8.74
N GLY A 226 3.49 6.80 -8.18
CA GLY A 226 4.82 7.33 -8.42
C GLY A 226 5.84 6.74 -7.45
N ILE A 227 7.11 7.07 -7.65
CA ILE A 227 8.18 6.72 -6.71
C ILE A 227 9.20 7.85 -6.61
N THR A 228 9.41 8.35 -5.39
CA THR A 228 10.30 9.47 -5.09
C THR A 228 11.71 8.99 -4.74
N PRO A 229 12.73 9.85 -4.84
CA PRO A 229 14.08 9.53 -4.37
C PRO A 229 14.16 9.17 -2.88
N LEU A 230 13.32 9.79 -2.05
CA LEU A 230 13.21 9.46 -0.62
C LEU A 230 12.74 8.02 -0.41
N GLN A 231 11.65 7.63 -1.08
CA GLN A 231 11.12 6.26 -1.03
C GLN A 231 12.17 5.24 -1.48
N LYS A 232 12.87 5.50 -2.58
CA LYS A 232 13.96 4.61 -3.05
C LYS A 232 15.05 4.45 -2.00
N SER A 233 15.47 5.56 -1.38
CA SER A 233 16.52 5.56 -0.37
C SER A 233 16.10 4.84 0.91
N LEU A 234 14.86 5.04 1.36
CA LEU A 234 14.27 4.34 2.50
C LEU A 234 14.19 2.84 2.25
N LEU A 235 13.67 2.42 1.10
CA LEU A 235 13.60 1.01 0.73
C LEU A 235 14.98 0.36 0.70
N MET A 236 15.97 1.00 0.08
CA MET A 236 17.35 0.52 0.12
C MET A 236 17.88 0.40 1.56
N GLY A 237 17.59 1.37 2.42
CA GLY A 237 17.95 1.36 3.84
C GLY A 237 17.30 0.20 4.60
N ILE A 238 15.99 0.00 4.43
CA ILE A 238 15.22 -1.08 5.05
C ILE A 238 15.83 -2.43 4.67
N PHE A 239 15.96 -2.71 3.37
CA PHE A 239 16.49 -4.00 2.91
C PHE A 239 17.94 -4.22 3.34
N LYS A 240 18.79 -3.18 3.32
CA LYS A 240 20.17 -3.29 3.82
C LYS A 240 20.21 -3.60 5.32
N ALA A 241 19.28 -3.05 6.09
CA ALA A 241 19.22 -3.29 7.53
C ALA A 241 18.60 -4.66 7.87
N LEU A 242 17.70 -5.20 7.05
CA LEU A 242 17.05 -6.51 7.27
C LEU A 242 17.82 -7.71 6.69
N ASN A 243 18.87 -7.46 5.91
CA ASN A 243 19.80 -8.50 5.44
C ASN A 243 20.83 -8.85 6.52
#